data_AF-A0A820A8S5-F1
#
_entry.id   AF-A0A820A8S5-F1
#
_cell.length_a   1.000
_cell.length_b   1.000
_cell.length_c   1.000
_cell.angle_alpha   90.00
_cell.angle_beta   90.00
_cell.angle_gamma   90.00
#
_symmetry.space_group_name_H-M   'P 1'
#
loop_
_entity.id
_entity.type
_entity.pdbx_description
1 polymer ?
#
loop_
_entity_poly.entity_id
_entity_poly.type
_entity_poly.pdbx_seq_one_letter_code
_entity_poly.pdbx_strand_id
1 'polypeptide(L)'
;VHDSVRIVSTFTDTAPIGIFRLDISTVYNEKEHAFERKWAQLINPENIASTCGHLLLSISITQRGVPQKNVVSEAVHNDDEFDPS
;
A
#
# COMPACT_ATOMS: atom_id res chain seq x y z
N VAL A 1 40.92 5.84 4.02
CA VAL A 1 39.95 6.74 3.36
C VAL A 1 39.10 5.87 2.45
N HIS A 2 37.86 5.58 2.83
CA HIS A 2 36.97 4.73 2.02
C HIS A 2 36.23 5.62 1.03
N ASP A 3 36.54 5.43 -0.25
CA ASP A 3 35.95 6.18 -1.35
C ASP A 3 34.46 5.84 -1.45
N SER A 4 33.60 6.82 -1.20
CA SER A 4 32.16 6.65 -1.26
C SER A 4 31.73 6.84 -2.71
N VAL A 5 31.54 5.75 -3.44
CA VAL A 5 31.03 5.78 -4.81
C VAL A 5 29.60 6.34 -4.78
N ARG A 6 29.44 7.61 -5.16
CA ARG A 6 28.13 8.22 -5.43
C ARG A 6 27.72 7.87 -6.85
N ILE A 7 26.84 6.88 -6.98
CA ILE A 7 26.13 6.63 -8.23
C ILE A 7 25.03 7.69 -8.35
N VAL A 8 25.26 8.72 -9.16
CA VAL A 8 24.23 9.69 -9.56
C VAL A 8 23.73 9.25 -10.93
N SER A 9 22.55 8.62 -10.97
CA SER A 9 21.91 8.26 -12.24
C SER A 9 20.80 9.26 -12.53
N THR A 10 20.95 10.04 -13.59
CA THR A 10 19.86 10.77 -14.25
C THR A 10 19.15 9.80 -15.19
N PHE A 11 18.13 9.11 -14.69
CA PHE A 11 17.27 8.25 -15.51
C PHE A 11 16.38 9.13 -16.40
N THR A 12 16.64 9.15 -17.71
CA THR A 12 15.76 9.75 -18.73
C THR A 12 14.66 8.78 -19.18
N ASP A 13 14.82 7.49 -18.90
CA ASP A 13 13.81 6.47 -19.14
C ASP A 13 13.06 6.19 -17.84
N THR A 14 11.74 6.39 -17.89
CA THR A 14 10.83 6.20 -16.75
C THR A 14 10.20 4.80 -16.74
N ALA A 15 10.58 3.94 -17.69
CA ALA A 15 10.08 2.59 -17.78
C ALA A 15 10.51 1.75 -16.56
N PRO A 16 9.59 1.00 -15.92
CA PRO A 16 9.92 0.15 -14.79
C PRO A 16 10.77 -1.05 -15.25
N ILE A 17 11.86 -1.34 -14.52
CA ILE A 17 12.73 -2.51 -14.78
C ILE A 17 12.04 -3.81 -14.33
N GLY A 18 11.13 -3.73 -13.37
CA GLY A 18 10.43 -4.86 -12.78
C GLY A 18 9.28 -4.45 -11.88
N ILE A 19 8.30 -5.33 -11.71
CA ILE A 19 7.13 -5.10 -10.87
C ILE A 19 7.08 -6.15 -9.77
N PHE A 20 6.86 -5.69 -8.54
CA PHE A 20 6.49 -6.54 -7.40
C PHE A 20 5.14 -6.07 -6.88
N ARG A 21 4.23 -7.03 -6.64
CA ARG A 21 2.89 -6.77 -6.10
C ARG A 21 2.74 -7.56 -4.81
N LEU A 22 2.16 -6.93 -3.79
CA LEU A 22 1.94 -7.51 -2.48
C LEU A 22 0.55 -7.11 -2.00
N ASP A 23 -0.20 -8.07 -1.44
CA ASP A 23 -1.39 -7.76 -0.67
C ASP A 23 -0.98 -7.21 0.69
N ILE A 24 -1.45 -6.00 1.03
CA ILE A 24 -1.16 -5.33 2.30
C ILE A 24 -1.58 -6.19 3.49
N SER A 25 -2.64 -7.00 3.35
CA SER A 25 -3.10 -7.95 4.35
C SER A 25 -2.00 -8.93 4.75
N THR A 26 -1.09 -9.25 3.83
CA THR A 26 0.07 -10.10 4.10
C THR A 26 1.00 -9.48 5.14
N VAL A 27 1.30 -8.19 5.03
CA VAL A 27 2.15 -7.48 6.01
C VAL A 27 1.37 -7.22 7.29
N TYR A 28 0.08 -6.91 7.18
CA TYR A 28 -0.79 -6.67 8.33
C TYR A 28 -0.93 -7.89 9.24
N ASN A 29 -0.93 -9.09 8.69
CA ASN A 29 -1.07 -10.31 9.50
C ASN A 29 0.24 -10.82 10.10
N GLU A 30 1.38 -10.19 9.80
CA GLU A 30 2.66 -10.54 10.41
C GLU A 30 2.81 -10.01 11.83
N LYS A 31 3.77 -10.59 12.54
CA LYS A 31 4.20 -10.07 13.84
C LYS A 31 4.62 -8.60 13.68
N GLU A 32 4.17 -7.76 14.61
CA GLU A 32 4.45 -6.32 14.62
C GLU A 32 3.97 -5.56 13.36
N HIS A 33 3.12 -6.20 12.55
CA HIS A 33 2.64 -5.67 11.28
C HIS A 33 3.79 -5.27 10.34
N ALA A 34 4.87 -6.07 10.32
CA ALA A 34 6.09 -5.74 9.62
C ALA A 34 6.73 -6.91 8.86
N PHE A 35 7.25 -6.60 7.68
CA PHE A 35 8.27 -7.36 6.98
C PHE A 35 9.61 -6.67 7.19
N GLU A 36 10.60 -7.41 7.69
CA GLU A 36 11.96 -6.92 7.80
C GLU A 36 12.87 -7.69 6.85
N ARG A 37 13.57 -6.97 5.96
CA ARG A 37 14.63 -7.49 5.10
C ARG A 37 14.22 -8.77 4.36
N LYS A 38 13.02 -8.78 3.79
CA LYS A 38 12.53 -9.88 2.95
C LYS A 38 12.92 -9.62 1.50
N TRP A 39 13.33 -10.69 0.81
CA TRP A 39 13.57 -10.66 -0.64
C TRP A 39 12.26 -10.85 -1.38
N ALA A 40 11.95 -9.93 -2.29
CA ALA A 40 10.81 -9.97 -3.18
C ALA A 40 11.28 -10.20 -4.62
N GLN A 41 10.66 -11.14 -5.31
CA GLN A 41 10.96 -11.40 -6.71
C GLN A 41 10.31 -10.33 -7.59
N LEU A 42 11.08 -9.78 -8.52
CA LEU A 42 10.59 -8.85 -9.53
C LEU A 42 10.15 -9.61 -10.77
N ILE A 43 8.97 -9.25 -11.26
CA ILE A 43 8.38 -9.78 -12.49
C ILE A 43 8.65 -8.80 -13.62
N ASN A 44 9.00 -9.31 -14.81
CA ASN A 44 9.18 -8.48 -15.98
C ASN A 44 7.82 -7.85 -16.39
N PRO A 45 7.73 -6.51 -16.51
CA PRO A 45 6.48 -5.84 -16.89
C PRO A 45 5.94 -6.26 -18.27
N GLU A 46 6.81 -6.70 -19.19
CA GLU A 46 6.43 -7.14 -20.53
C GLU A 46 6.09 -8.63 -20.61
N ASN A 47 6.54 -9.41 -19.61
CA ASN A 47 6.31 -10.85 -19.56
C ASN A 47 6.15 -11.33 -18.12
N ILE A 48 4.89 -11.52 -17.71
CA ILE A 48 4.54 -11.96 -16.35
C ILE A 48 5.08 -13.35 -15.97
N ALA A 49 5.43 -14.18 -16.95
CA ALA A 49 6.02 -15.50 -16.72
C ALA A 49 7.55 -15.44 -16.49
N SER A 50 8.17 -14.28 -16.71
CA SER A 50 9.61 -14.09 -16.58
C SER A 50 9.96 -13.27 -15.34
N THR A 51 11.02 -13.68 -14.66
CA THR A 51 11.57 -13.00 -13.49
C THR A 51 12.73 -12.10 -13.93
N CYS A 52 12.78 -10.86 -13.46
CA CYS A 52 13.83 -9.92 -13.85
C CYS A 52 14.80 -9.54 -12.72
N GLY A 53 14.59 -10.04 -11.49
CA GLY A 53 15.51 -9.84 -10.38
C GLY A 53 14.87 -10.02 -9.01
N HIS A 54 15.58 -9.55 -7.97
CA HIS A 54 15.11 -9.56 -6.59
C HIS A 54 15.30 -8.19 -5.94
N LEU A 55 14.35 -7.78 -5.11
CA LEU A 55 14.35 -6.55 -4.33
C LEU A 55 14.37 -6.91 -2.84
N LEU A 56 15.39 -6.46 -2.11
CA LEU A 56 15.40 -6.56 -0.65
C LEU A 56 14.64 -5.37 -0.07
N LEU A 57 13.63 -5.63 0.75
CA LEU A 57 12.77 -4.57 1.29
C LEU A 57 12.29 -4.86 2.71
N SER A 58 11.92 -3.78 3.40
CA SER A 58 11.19 -3.82 4.66
C SER A 58 9.93 -2.98 4.52
N ILE A 59 8.79 -3.49 5.02
CA ILE A 59 7.49 -2.81 5.00
C ILE A 59 6.93 -2.89 6.41
N SER A 60 6.48 -1.77 6.98
CA SER A 60 5.78 -1.76 8.26
C SER A 60 4.49 -0.96 8.16
N ILE A 61 3.47 -1.43 8.86
CA ILE A 61 2.19 -0.72 8.98
C ILE A 61 2.21 0.06 10.29
N THR A 62 2.31 1.38 10.19
CA THR A 62 2.48 2.27 11.34
C THR A 62 1.17 2.66 12.02
N GLN A 63 0.04 2.56 11.31
CA GLN A 63 -1.25 2.94 11.85
C GLN A 63 -2.37 2.06 11.29
N ARG A 64 -3.31 1.70 12.16
CA ARG A 64 -4.55 1.01 11.76
C ARG A 64 -5.50 2.02 11.13
N GLY A 65 -5.95 1.75 9.90
CA GLY A 65 -6.98 2.56 9.24
C GLY A 65 -8.28 2.50 10.05
N VAL A 66 -8.93 3.67 10.23
CA VAL A 66 -10.25 3.73 10.86
C VAL A 66 -11.29 3.37 9.80
N PRO A 67 -12.20 2.41 10.05
CA PRO A 67 -13.28 2.15 9.10
C PRO A 67 -14.11 3.43 8.95
N GLN A 68 -14.25 3.93 7.71
CA GLN A 68 -15.17 5.02 7.44
C GLN A 68 -16.58 4.52 7.77
N LYS A 69 -17.21 5.06 8.82
CA LYS A 69 -18.64 4.90 9.01
C LYS A 69 -19.31 5.58 7.82
N ASN A 70 -19.98 4.82 6.96
CA ASN A 70 -20.93 5.38 6.02
C ASN A 70 -21.88 6.26 6.85
N VAL A 71 -21.81 7.57 6.64
CA VAL A 71 -22.79 8.50 7.19
C VAL A 71 -24.06 8.22 6.41
N VAL A 72 -24.88 7.29 6.92
CA VAL A 72 -26.29 7.27 6.56
C VAL A 72 -26.83 8.58 7.10
N SER A 73 -27.14 9.51 6.21
CA SER A 73 -27.90 10.70 6.56
C SER A 73 -29.27 10.22 7.04
N GLU A 74 -29.42 10.00 8.34
CA GLU A 74 -30.74 9.94 8.96
C GLU A 74 -31.40 11.28 8.70
N ALA A 75 -32.31 11.29 7.73
CA ALA A 75 -33.22 12.40 7.52
C ALA A 75 -34.05 12.53 8.80
N VAL A 76 -33.79 13.60 9.54
CA VAL A 76 -34.55 14.05 10.70
C VAL A 76 -36.03 14.09 10.30
N HIS A 77 -36.83 13.21 10.87
CA HIS A 77 -38.29 13.33 10.86
C HIS A 77 -38.61 14.43 11.87
N ASN A 78 -38.92 15.64 11.40
CA ASN A 78 -39.46 16.70 12.25
C ASN A 78 -40.99 16.64 12.22
N ASP A 79 -41.55 16.88 13.40
CA ASP A 79 -42.92 16.65 13.83
C ASP A 79 -43.95 17.53 13.12
N ASP A 80 -45.14 17.00 12.86
CA ASP A 80 -46.38 17.80 12.82
C ASP A 80 -47.43 17.11 13.72
N GLU A 81 -47.54 17.67 14.91
CA GLU A 81 -48.59 17.45 15.92
C GLU A 81 -49.94 17.87 15.34
N PHE A 82 -50.87 16.91 15.16
CA PHE A 82 -52.26 17.19 14.80
C PHE A 82 -53.16 16.86 15.99
N ASP A 83 -53.66 17.90 16.65
CA ASP A 83 -54.70 17.87 17.68
C ASP A 83 -56.08 18.09 17.03
N PRO A 84 -56.97 17.08 17.00
CA PRO A 84 -58.38 17.32 16.79
C PRO A 84 -59.16 17.06 18.08
N SER A 85 -59.71 18.16 18.57
CA SER A 85 -60.76 18.27 19.58
C SER A 85 -61.91 17.28 19.41
#